data_AF-A0A838D9M4-F1
#
_entry.id   AF-A0A838D9M4-F1
#
_cell.length_a   1.000
_cell.length_b   1.000
_cell.length_c   1.000
_cell.angle_alpha   90.00
_cell.angle_beta   90.00
_cell.angle_gamma   90.00
#
_symmetry.space_group_name_H-M   'P 1'
#
loop_
_entity.id
_entity.type
_entity.pdbx_description
1 polymer ?
#
loop_
_entity_poly.entity_id
_entity_poly.type
_entity_poly.pdbx_seq_one_letter_code
_entity_poly.pdbx_strand_id
1 'polypeptide(L)'
;MGAIVIGIVGNVPEKITSMMMARKGKLDLALGIAVSSASQIALFVLPVIIVAAMVMGVSFPLIFTPFELITMFASIFLVYFITNGGRGNWFQGVILVGFFIAIALGFYFIK
;
A
#
# COMPACT_ATOMS: atom_id res chain seq x y z
N MET A 1 -5.26 -12.37 5.61
CA MET A 1 -4.94 -13.12 4.36
C MET A 1 -5.59 -12.58 3.10
N GLY A 2 -6.92 -12.59 2.95
CA GLY A 2 -7.60 -12.09 1.72
C GLY A 2 -7.18 -10.67 1.30
N ALA A 3 -7.13 -9.72 2.23
CA ALA A 3 -6.70 -8.34 1.97
C ALA A 3 -5.26 -8.23 1.42
N ILE A 4 -4.32 -9.00 1.98
CA ILE A 4 -2.91 -8.98 1.56
C ILE A 4 -2.75 -9.60 0.19
N VAL A 5 -3.35 -10.77 -0.05
CA VAL A 5 -3.21 -11.48 -1.32
C VAL A 5 -3.83 -10.68 -2.46
N ILE A 6 -5.06 -10.16 -2.27
CA ILE A 6 -5.74 -9.35 -3.28
C ILE A 6 -4.97 -8.05 -3.54
N GLY A 7 -4.50 -7.38 -2.47
CA GLY A 7 -3.73 -6.14 -2.59
C GLY A 7 -2.36 -6.32 -3.27
N ILE A 8 -1.73 -7.49 -3.15
CA ILE A 8 -0.51 -7.80 -3.90
C ILE A 8 -0.86 -8.00 -5.37
N VAL A 9 -1.78 -8.90 -5.69
CA VAL A 9 -2.10 -9.31 -7.07
C VAL A 9 -2.56 -8.12 -7.92
N GLY A 10 -3.42 -7.26 -7.37
CA GLY A 10 -3.91 -6.07 -8.09
C GLY A 10 -2.83 -5.06 -8.48
N ASN A 11 -1.75 -4.98 -7.69
CA ASN A 11 -0.73 -3.92 -7.83
C ASN A 11 0.64 -4.44 -8.28
N VAL A 12 0.78 -5.72 -8.65
CA VAL A 12 2.05 -6.30 -9.12
C VAL A 12 2.65 -5.51 -10.30
N PRO A 13 1.89 -5.16 -11.36
CA PRO A 13 2.47 -4.48 -12.52
C PRO A 13 3.11 -3.14 -12.18
N GLU A 14 2.45 -2.37 -11.32
CA GLU A 14 2.92 -1.05 -10.86
C GLU A 14 4.16 -1.18 -9.98
N LYS A 15 4.19 -2.19 -9.09
CA LYS A 15 5.36 -2.52 -8.26
C LYS A 15 6.57 -2.89 -9.13
N ILE A 16 6.38 -3.71 -10.17
CA ILE A 16 7.46 -4.04 -11.11
C ILE A 16 7.97 -2.78 -11.80
N THR A 17 7.06 -1.93 -12.27
CA THR A 17 7.42 -0.67 -12.95
C THR A 17 8.19 0.27 -12.03
N SER A 18 7.74 0.45 -10.79
CA SER A 18 8.45 1.23 -9.76
C SER A 18 9.87 0.69 -9.51
N MET A 19 10.02 -0.64 -9.34
CA MET A 19 11.35 -1.27 -9.17
C MET A 19 12.25 -1.06 -10.39
N MET A 20 11.72 -1.18 -11.61
CA MET A 20 12.49 -0.91 -12.84
C MET A 20 12.99 0.53 -12.89
N MET A 21 12.16 1.51 -12.48
CA MET A 21 12.54 2.92 -12.46
C MET A 21 13.57 3.22 -11.36
N ALA A 22 13.43 2.59 -10.20
CA ALA A 22 14.42 2.67 -9.13
C ALA A 22 15.80 2.13 -9.59
N ARG A 23 15.84 1.00 -10.31
CA ARG A 23 17.08 0.44 -10.88
C ARG A 23 17.72 1.33 -11.94
N LYS A 24 16.94 2.19 -12.60
CA LYS A 24 17.41 3.20 -13.55
C LYS A 24 17.88 4.51 -12.87
N GLY A 25 17.98 4.54 -11.54
CA GLY A 25 18.35 5.73 -10.77
C GLY A 25 17.24 6.79 -10.68
N LYS A 26 16.03 6.47 -11.14
CA LYS A 26 14.88 7.39 -11.13
C LYS A 26 14.04 7.17 -9.88
N LEU A 27 14.62 7.46 -8.72
CA LEU A 27 13.97 7.21 -7.42
C LEU A 27 12.69 8.02 -7.24
N ASP A 28 12.68 9.29 -7.63
CA ASP A 28 11.48 10.15 -7.53
C ASP A 28 10.31 9.60 -8.34
N LEU A 29 10.60 9.08 -9.55
CA LEU A 29 9.60 8.44 -10.39
C LEU A 29 9.10 7.13 -9.76
N ALA A 30 9.99 6.33 -9.17
CA ALA A 30 9.64 5.09 -8.50
C ALA A 30 8.72 5.34 -7.28
N LEU A 31 9.04 6.36 -6.47
CA LEU A 31 8.23 6.80 -5.33
C LEU A 31 6.90 7.40 -5.80
N GLY A 32 6.91 8.21 -6.86
CA GLY A 32 5.71 8.76 -7.47
C GLY A 32 4.73 7.69 -7.94
N ILE A 33 5.22 6.63 -8.59
CA ILE A 33 4.40 5.48 -8.99
C ILE A 33 3.79 4.79 -7.76
N ALA A 34 4.58 4.57 -6.70
CA ALA A 34 4.12 3.89 -5.50
C ALA A 34 3.04 4.69 -4.75
N VAL A 35 3.25 5.99 -4.56
CA VAL A 35 2.28 6.88 -3.89
C VAL A 35 1.02 7.06 -4.73
N SER A 36 1.17 7.19 -6.05
CA SER A 36 0.03 7.33 -6.97
C SER A 36 -0.86 6.09 -6.97
N SER A 37 -0.28 4.88 -7.06
CA SER A 37 -1.02 3.61 -6.99
C SER A 37 -1.81 3.50 -5.67
N ALA A 38 -1.19 3.80 -4.53
CA ALA A 38 -1.87 3.80 -3.24
C ALA A 38 -3.01 4.84 -3.16
N SER A 39 -2.75 6.05 -3.67
CA SER A 39 -3.72 7.15 -3.69
C SER A 39 -4.89 6.84 -4.62
N GLN A 40 -4.65 6.20 -5.76
CA GLN A 40 -5.69 5.78 -6.71
C GLN A 40 -6.63 4.76 -6.05
N ILE A 41 -6.10 3.81 -5.28
CA ILE A 41 -6.95 2.85 -4.57
C ILE A 41 -7.83 3.58 -3.54
N ALA A 42 -7.24 4.46 -2.73
CA ALA A 42 -7.95 5.17 -1.67
C ALA A 42 -8.98 6.18 -2.18
N LEU A 43 -8.63 6.97 -3.19
CA LEU A 43 -9.40 8.12 -3.67
C LEU A 43 -10.29 7.81 -4.88
N PHE A 44 -10.06 6.71 -5.58
CA PHE A 44 -10.84 6.35 -6.76
C PHE A 44 -11.49 4.97 -6.64
N VAL A 45 -10.69 3.92 -6.39
CA VAL A 45 -11.22 2.54 -6.38
C VAL A 45 -12.24 2.34 -5.26
N LEU A 46 -11.93 2.74 -4.02
CA LEU A 46 -12.86 2.64 -2.89
C LEU A 46 -14.17 3.40 -3.13
N PRO A 47 -14.15 4.71 -3.50
CA PRO A 47 -15.37 5.44 -3.81
C PRO A 47 -16.22 4.80 -4.92
N VAL A 48 -15.59 4.32 -6.00
CA VAL A 48 -16.30 3.65 -7.09
C VAL A 48 -16.98 2.37 -6.61
N ILE A 49 -16.32 1.58 -5.77
CA ILE A 49 -16.91 0.36 -5.18
C ILE A 49 -18.12 0.71 -4.31
N ILE A 50 -18.04 1.78 -3.50
CA ILE A 50 -19.15 2.20 -2.64
C ILE A 50 -20.35 2.65 -3.48
N VAL A 51 -20.13 3.44 -4.54
CA VAL A 51 -21.19 3.86 -5.45
C VAL A 51 -21.79 2.65 -6.19
N ALA A 52 -20.96 1.72 -6.66
CA ALA A 52 -21.43 0.50 -7.31
C ALA A 52 -22.28 -0.36 -6.36
N ALA A 53 -21.86 -0.51 -5.10
CA ALA A 53 -22.60 -1.23 -4.08
C ALA A 53 -23.97 -0.58 -3.82
N MET A 54 -24.02 0.76 -3.74
CA MET A 54 -25.28 1.51 -3.61
C MET A 54 -26.24 1.24 -4.78
N VAL A 55 -25.74 1.25 -6.02
CA VAL A 55 -26.56 0.97 -7.22
C VAL A 55 -27.07 -0.47 -7.25
N MET A 56 -26.28 -1.43 -6.77
CA MET A 56 -26.65 -2.85 -6.69
C MET A 56 -27.55 -3.17 -5.48
N GLY A 57 -27.84 -2.21 -4.60
CA GLY A 57 -28.60 -2.43 -3.37
C GLY A 57 -27.84 -3.24 -2.30
N VAL A 58 -26.51 -3.34 -2.42
CA VAL A 58 -25.65 -4.06 -1.48
C VAL A 58 -24.99 -3.06 -0.53
N SER A 59 -24.97 -3.37 0.76
CA SER A 59 -24.24 -2.54 1.74
C SER A 59 -22.75 -2.86 1.71
N PHE A 60 -21.91 -1.86 1.49
CA PHE A 60 -20.45 -1.96 1.60
C PHE A 60 -19.92 -0.87 2.55
N PRO A 61 -20.03 -1.08 3.88
CA PRO A 61 -19.55 -0.11 4.85
C PRO A 61 -18.02 -0.18 4.96
N LEU A 62 -17.36 0.98 5.00
CA LEU A 62 -15.91 1.12 5.21
C LEU A 62 -15.55 0.86 6.68
N ILE A 63 -15.70 -0.38 7.12
CA ILE A 63 -15.38 -0.79 8.49
C ILE A 63 -14.00 -1.45 8.48
N PHE A 64 -13.06 -0.80 9.14
CA PHE A 64 -11.72 -1.34 9.37
C PHE A 64 -11.56 -1.70 10.84
N THR A 65 -10.88 -2.81 11.09
CA THR A 65 -10.48 -3.20 12.45
C THR A 65 -9.44 -2.21 13.00
N PRO A 66 -9.32 -2.07 14.35
CA PRO A 66 -8.27 -1.24 14.93
C PRO A 66 -6.86 -1.61 14.45
N PHE A 67 -6.59 -2.90 14.24
CA PHE A 67 -5.31 -3.37 13.72
C PHE A 67 -5.06 -2.90 12.28
N GLU A 68 -6.07 -3.00 11.40
CA GLU A 68 -5.99 -2.48 10.01
C GLU A 68 -5.71 -0.98 9.99
N LEU A 69 -6.42 -0.20 10.83
CA LEU A 69 -6.21 1.24 10.90
C LEU A 69 -4.81 1.59 11.38
N ILE A 70 -4.37 1.01 12.50
CA ILE A 70 -3.05 1.29 13.09
C ILE A 70 -1.93 0.93 12.10
N THR A 71 -1.99 -0.24 11.47
CA THR A 71 -0.96 -0.65 10.51
C THR A 71 -0.96 0.20 9.24
N MET A 72 -2.13 0.67 8.79
CA MET A 72 -2.23 1.58 7.64
C MET A 72 -1.60 2.94 7.95
N PHE A 73 -1.93 3.55 9.10
CA PHE A 73 -1.32 4.81 9.51
C PHE A 73 0.19 4.68 9.74
N ALA A 74 0.62 3.62 10.43
CA ALA A 74 2.04 3.36 10.67
C ALA A 74 2.83 3.20 9.36
N SER A 75 2.24 2.56 8.34
CA SER A 75 2.84 2.43 7.00
C SER A 75 3.02 3.79 6.33
N ILE A 76 2.02 4.67 6.39
CA ILE A 76 2.09 6.03 5.83
C ILE A 76 3.22 6.81 6.50
N PHE A 77 3.28 6.81 7.82
CA PHE A 77 4.34 7.51 8.57
C PHE A 77 5.72 6.96 8.26
N LEU A 78 5.89 5.63 8.26
CA LEU A 78 7.19 5.02 7.98
C LEU A 78 7.69 5.38 6.58
N VAL A 79 6.82 5.28 5.57
CA VAL A 79 7.17 5.65 4.20
C VAL A 79 7.53 7.14 4.14
N TYR A 80 6.74 8.02 4.76
CA TYR A 80 7.02 9.45 4.82
C TYR A 80 8.40 9.74 5.44
N PHE A 81 8.71 9.19 6.61
CA PHE A 81 9.99 9.42 7.28
C PHE A 81 11.19 8.91 6.47
N ILE A 82 11.05 7.76 5.81
CA ILE A 82 12.14 7.17 5.02
C ILE A 82 12.38 7.95 3.72
N THR A 83 11.32 8.46 3.08
CA THR A 83 11.43 9.15 1.79
C THR A 83 11.73 10.65 1.92
N ASN A 84 11.46 11.27 3.07
CA ASN A 84 11.67 12.71 3.29
C ASN A 84 13.13 13.16 3.13
N GLY A 85 14.09 12.24 3.26
CA GLY A 85 15.52 12.53 3.06
C GLY A 85 15.98 12.65 1.61
N GLY A 86 15.11 12.43 0.61
CA GLY A 86 15.41 12.57 -0.82
C GLY A 86 16.45 11.59 -1.38
N ARG A 87 16.96 10.67 -0.56
CA ARG A 87 17.97 9.67 -0.92
C ARG A 87 17.50 8.29 -0.48
N GLY A 88 17.50 7.34 -1.42
CA GLY A 88 17.17 5.95 -1.16
C GLY A 88 18.43 5.13 -0.86
N ASN A 89 18.39 4.35 0.20
CA ASN A 89 19.42 3.37 0.55
C ASN A 89 18.83 1.95 0.54
N TRP A 90 19.64 0.95 0.21
CA TRP A 90 19.23 -0.46 0.26
C TRP A 90 18.74 -0.84 1.67
N PHE A 91 19.38 -0.30 2.72
CA PHE A 91 18.99 -0.55 4.12
C PHE A 91 17.59 -0.01 4.45
N GLN A 92 17.25 1.18 3.93
CA GLN A 92 15.89 1.72 4.04
C GLN A 92 14.86 0.82 3.35
N GLY A 93 15.23 0.26 2.19
CA GLY A 93 14.43 -0.75 1.49
C GLY A 93 14.21 -2.00 2.34
N VAL A 94 15.25 -2.50 3.02
CA VAL A 94 15.14 -3.64 3.94
C VAL A 94 14.21 -3.34 5.12
N ILE A 95 14.28 -2.14 5.69
CA ILE A 95 13.36 -1.71 6.76
C ILE A 95 11.90 -1.73 6.27
N LEU A 96 11.62 -1.18 5.08
CA LEU A 96 10.28 -1.16 4.50
C LEU A 96 9.73 -2.57 4.22
N VAL A 97 10.56 -3.45 3.66
CA VAL A 97 10.18 -4.85 3.39
C VAL A 97 9.98 -5.62 4.70
N GLY A 98 10.87 -5.45 5.68
CA GLY A 98 10.75 -6.06 7.00
C GLY A 98 9.49 -5.63 7.73
N PHE A 99 9.14 -4.33 7.66
CA PHE A 99 7.91 -3.81 8.22
C PHE A 99 6.67 -4.40 7.54
N PHE A 100 6.67 -4.53 6.21
CA PHE A 100 5.60 -5.19 5.48
C PHE A 100 5.44 -6.67 5.88
N ILE A 101 6.54 -7.41 6.04
CA ILE A 101 6.52 -8.80 6.50
C ILE A 101 5.95 -8.89 7.93
N ALA A 102 6.35 -7.99 8.84
CA ALA A 102 5.82 -7.96 10.20
C ALA A 102 4.30 -7.72 10.23
N ILE A 103 3.80 -6.77 9.42
CA ILE A 103 2.36 -6.55 9.25
C ILE A 103 1.69 -7.81 8.68
N ALA A 104 2.28 -8.43 7.66
CA ALA A 104 1.72 -9.61 7.02
C ALA A 104 1.60 -10.80 7.99
N LEU A 105 2.60 -11.00 8.86
CA LEU A 105 2.55 -11.96 9.95
C LEU A 105 1.48 -11.59 10.98
N GLY A 106 1.37 -10.32 11.35
CA GLY A 106 0.29 -9.84 12.23
C GLY A 106 -1.10 -10.19 11.69
N PHE A 107 -1.35 -9.95 10.40
CA PHE A 107 -2.60 -10.34 9.71
C PHE A 107 -2.79 -11.86 9.56
N TYR A 108 -1.75 -12.67 9.71
CA TYR A 108 -1.84 -14.12 9.74
C TYR A 108 -2.30 -14.62 11.10
N PHE A 109 -1.75 -14.07 12.19
CA PHE A 109 -1.97 -14.54 13.55
C PHE A 109 -3.15 -13.88 14.28
N ILE A 110 -3.51 -12.63 13.93
CA ILE A 110 -4.65 -11.91 14.53
C ILE A 110 -5.99 -12.39 13.93
N LYS A 111 -5.95 -13.36 13.01
CA LYS A 111 -7.11 -13.96 12.39
C LYS A 111 -7.40 -15.36 12.94
#